data_AF-A0A0R2N0A4-F1
#
_entry.id   AF-A0A0R2N0A4-F1
#
_cell.length_a   1.000
_cell.length_b   1.000
_cell.length_c   1.000
_cell.angle_alpha   90.00
_cell.angle_beta   90.00
_cell.angle_gamma   90.00
#
_symmetry.space_group_name_H-M   'P 1'
#
loop_
_entity.id
_entity.type
_entity.pdbx_description
1 polymer ?
#
loop_
_entity_poly.entity_id
_entity_poly.type
_entity_poly.pdbx_seq_one_letter_code
_entity_poly.pdbx_strand_id
1 'polypeptide(L)'
;MKTVYTIYQQPQPNGAYFYVADYADDYPTDYPQTEVAIPDEIKDGLPKFSWSDNAWHDVSDEGQAKLLSDLQKANTQLQTQNVALTKQLAEVTQSASEATEKAGKLQTQIVALTQQVAQLMAPNAQETEGK
;
A
#
# COMPACT_ATOMS: atom_id res chain seq x y z
N MET A 1 -14.83 24.13 10.05
CA MET A 1 -15.75 23.31 9.23
C MET A 1 -14.92 22.61 8.17
N LYS A 2 -15.20 21.34 7.90
CA LYS A 2 -14.46 20.52 6.93
C LYS A 2 -15.38 19.95 5.86
N THR A 3 -14.86 19.81 4.65
CA THR A 3 -15.57 19.19 3.53
C THR A 3 -15.47 17.67 3.61
N VAL A 4 -16.60 16.98 3.57
CA VAL A 4 -16.69 15.53 3.65
C VAL A 4 -17.39 15.00 2.40
N TYR A 5 -16.81 13.93 1.83
CA TYR A 5 -17.32 13.22 0.67
C TYR A 5 -17.93 11.89 1.12
N THR A 6 -19.22 11.68 0.91
CA THR A 6 -19.92 10.41 1.19
C THR A 6 -20.02 9.59 -0.08
N ILE A 7 -19.57 8.33 -0.07
CA ILE A 7 -19.57 7.42 -1.23
C ILE A 7 -20.64 6.33 -1.07
N TYR A 8 -21.51 6.16 -2.05
CA TYR A 8 -22.56 5.14 -2.04
C TYR A 8 -22.13 3.89 -2.82
N GLN A 9 -22.48 2.70 -2.31
CA GLN A 9 -22.25 1.42 -3.01
C GLN A 9 -23.21 1.19 -4.18
N GLN A 10 -24.36 1.85 -4.17
CA GLN A 10 -25.37 1.82 -5.23
C GLN A 10 -25.69 3.25 -5.67
N PRO A 11 -26.05 3.44 -6.95
CA PRO A 11 -26.45 4.75 -7.44
C PRO A 11 -27.69 5.19 -6.66
N GLN A 12 -27.65 6.42 -6.17
CA GLN A 12 -28.82 7.05 -5.55
C GLN A 12 -29.94 7.21 -6.60
N PRO A 13 -31.19 7.55 -6.22
CA PRO A 13 -32.29 7.76 -7.17
C PRO A 13 -31.99 8.78 -8.28
N ASN A 14 -30.97 9.61 -8.08
CA ASN A 14 -30.47 10.60 -9.02
C ASN A 14 -29.23 10.15 -9.83
N GLY A 15 -28.83 8.88 -9.73
CA GLY A 15 -27.68 8.30 -10.45
C GLY A 15 -26.31 8.56 -9.83
N ALA A 16 -26.20 9.41 -8.80
CA ALA A 16 -24.92 9.73 -8.18
C ALA A 16 -24.42 8.61 -7.25
N TYR A 17 -23.10 8.39 -7.27
CA TYR A 17 -22.41 7.49 -6.34
C TYR A 17 -21.73 8.25 -5.20
N PHE A 18 -21.83 9.59 -5.15
CA PHE A 18 -21.24 10.38 -4.08
C PHE A 18 -22.03 11.66 -3.80
N TYR A 19 -21.81 12.23 -2.61
CA TYR A 19 -22.35 13.51 -2.17
C TYR A 19 -21.29 14.29 -1.37
N VAL A 20 -21.30 15.62 -1.45
CA VAL A 20 -20.32 16.51 -0.78
C VAL A 20 -21.06 17.48 0.15
N ALA A 21 -20.59 17.60 1.39
CA ALA A 21 -21.11 18.57 2.37
C ALA A 21 -20.03 19.08 3.31
N ASP A 22 -20.24 20.28 3.85
CA ASP A 22 -19.41 20.86 4.90
C ASP A 22 -20.00 20.52 6.28
N TYR A 23 -19.19 19.93 7.15
CA TYR A 23 -19.54 19.55 8.51
C TYR A 23 -18.69 20.29 9.54
N ALA A 24 -19.07 20.18 10.82
CA ALA A 24 -18.22 20.59 11.93
C ALA A 24 -16.89 19.81 11.92
N ASP A 25 -15.82 20.42 12.43
CA ASP A 25 -14.47 19.84 12.34
C ASP A 25 -14.33 18.51 13.11
N ASP A 26 -15.15 18.33 14.14
CA ASP A 26 -15.25 17.14 14.98
C ASP A 26 -16.14 16.04 14.41
N TYR A 27 -16.74 16.24 13.22
CA TYR A 27 -17.60 15.24 12.60
C TYR A 27 -16.79 13.98 12.24
N PRO A 28 -17.22 12.77 12.62
CA PRO A 28 -16.47 11.54 12.33
C PRO A 28 -16.44 11.26 10.82
N THR A 29 -15.26 10.90 10.31
CA THR A 29 -15.00 10.67 8.89
C THR A 29 -14.46 9.26 8.67
N ASP A 30 -15.37 8.30 8.75
CA ASP A 30 -15.12 6.89 8.45
C ASP A 30 -15.91 6.46 7.20
N TYR A 31 -15.44 5.43 6.48
CA TYR A 31 -16.14 4.89 5.32
C TYR A 31 -17.63 4.66 5.63
N PRO A 32 -18.56 5.18 4.80
CA PRO A 32 -18.38 5.67 3.43
C PRO A 32 -17.94 7.14 3.27
N GLN A 33 -17.60 7.83 4.35
CA GLN A 33 -17.19 9.24 4.36
C GLN A 33 -15.66 9.38 4.27
N THR A 34 -15.18 10.36 3.52
CA THR A 34 -13.74 10.67 3.41
C THR A 34 -13.51 12.19 3.36
N GLU A 35 -12.35 12.62 3.84
CA GLU A 35 -11.83 14.00 3.69
C GLU A 35 -10.87 14.12 2.50
N VAL A 36 -10.55 13.00 1.85
CA VAL A 36 -9.71 12.99 0.66
C VAL A 36 -10.46 13.68 -0.46
N ALA A 37 -9.93 14.82 -0.89
CA ALA A 37 -10.49 15.59 -1.99
C ALA A 37 -10.57 14.74 -3.26
N ILE A 38 -11.67 14.94 -4.01
CA ILE A 38 -11.75 14.41 -5.38
C ILE A 38 -10.58 15.02 -6.17
N PRO A 39 -9.74 14.20 -6.82
CA PRO A 39 -8.59 14.69 -7.59
C PRO A 39 -9.01 15.72 -8.64
N ASP A 40 -8.18 16.76 -8.79
CA ASP A 40 -8.43 17.88 -9.71
C ASP A 40 -8.59 17.42 -11.17
N GLU A 41 -8.00 16.28 -11.51
CA GLU A 41 -8.02 15.68 -12.83
C GLU A 41 -9.41 15.15 -13.20
N ILE A 42 -10.22 14.75 -12.21
CA ILE A 42 -11.52 14.12 -12.44
C ILE A 42 -12.70 14.98 -11.99
N LYS A 43 -12.48 15.97 -11.11
CA LYS A 43 -13.57 16.76 -10.50
C LYS A 43 -14.48 17.50 -11.49
N ASP A 44 -13.95 17.87 -12.66
CA ASP A 44 -14.69 18.62 -13.68
C ASP A 44 -15.43 17.72 -14.67
N GLY A 45 -15.16 16.41 -14.63
CA GLY A 45 -15.86 15.40 -15.41
C GLY A 45 -17.06 14.78 -14.70
N LEU A 46 -17.33 15.17 -13.46
CA LEU A 46 -18.39 14.57 -12.65
C LEU A 46 -19.67 15.40 -12.73
N PRO A 47 -20.86 14.76 -12.76
CA PRO A 47 -22.13 15.45 -12.58
C PRO A 47 -22.15 16.27 -11.29
N LYS A 48 -22.66 17.51 -11.37
CA LYS A 48 -22.76 18.41 -10.23
C LYS A 48 -24.23 18.74 -9.98
N PHE A 49 -24.66 18.62 -8.72
CA PHE A 49 -25.98 19.10 -8.32
C PHE A 49 -25.92 20.61 -8.06
N SER A 50 -26.80 21.37 -8.71
CA SER A 50 -26.97 22.80 -8.46
C SER A 50 -28.15 23.02 -7.52
N TRP A 51 -27.88 23.65 -6.38
CA TRP A 51 -28.90 23.97 -5.39
C TRP A 51 -29.77 25.18 -5.79
N SER A 52 -29.29 26.04 -6.69
CA SER A 52 -30.04 27.22 -7.13
C SER A 52 -31.23 26.89 -8.03
N ASP A 53 -31.13 25.79 -8.79
CA ASP A 53 -32.18 25.30 -9.68
C ASP A 53 -32.69 23.89 -9.29
N ASN A 54 -32.16 23.32 -8.20
CA ASN A 54 -32.50 22.01 -7.68
C ASN A 54 -32.40 20.90 -8.75
N ALA A 55 -31.38 20.99 -9.60
CA ALA A 55 -31.18 20.11 -10.76
C ALA A 55 -29.75 19.56 -10.84
N TRP A 56 -29.63 18.38 -11.48
CA TRP A 56 -28.35 17.80 -11.84
C TRP A 56 -27.86 18.38 -13.17
N HIS A 57 -26.63 18.88 -13.18
CA HIS A 57 -25.92 19.27 -14.39
C HIS A 57 -24.93 18.16 -14.73
N ASP A 58 -25.29 17.38 -15.75
CA ASP A 58 -24.37 16.43 -16.35
C ASP A 58 -23.28 17.18 -17.11
N VAL A 59 -22.10 16.60 -17.13
CA VAL A 59 -21.05 17.02 -18.05
C VAL A 59 -21.45 16.64 -19.48
N SER A 60 -21.10 17.49 -20.46
CA SER A 60 -21.31 17.18 -21.87
C SER A 60 -20.67 15.83 -22.24
N ASP A 61 -21.12 15.20 -23.32
CA ASP A 61 -20.54 13.95 -23.83
C ASP A 61 -19.01 14.03 -23.97
N GLU A 62 -18.49 15.21 -24.33
CA GLU A 62 -17.07 15.52 -24.40
C GLU A 62 -16.38 15.51 -23.02
N GLY A 63 -17.06 16.03 -21.99
CA GLY A 63 -16.60 15.98 -20.60
C GLY A 63 -16.57 14.56 -20.04
N GLN A 64 -17.57 13.73 -20.36
CA GLN A 64 -17.58 12.31 -20.00
C GLN A 64 -16.48 11.53 -20.72
N ALA A 65 -16.28 11.77 -22.01
CA ALA A 65 -15.20 11.15 -22.78
C ALA A 65 -13.81 11.54 -22.25
N LYS A 66 -13.64 12.81 -21.86
CA LYS A 66 -12.41 13.29 -21.22
C LYS A 66 -12.19 12.59 -19.86
N LEU A 67 -13.21 12.53 -19.01
CA LEU A 67 -13.12 11.83 -17.72
C LEU A 67 -12.72 10.37 -17.91
N LEU A 68 -13.35 9.67 -18.86
CA LEU A 68 -13.03 8.28 -19.16
C LEU A 68 -11.57 8.12 -19.63
N SER A 69 -11.09 9.04 -20.48
CA SER A 69 -9.69 9.06 -20.93
C SER A 69 -8.72 9.27 -19.77
N ASP A 70 -9.03 10.20 -18.86
CA ASP A 70 -8.17 10.51 -17.72
C ASP A 70 -8.16 9.37 -16.68
N LEU A 71 -9.30 8.71 -16.45
CA LEU A 71 -9.38 7.49 -15.64
C LEU A 71 -8.58 6.33 -16.25
N GLN A 72 -8.61 6.17 -17.57
CA GLN A 72 -7.80 5.16 -18.27
C GLN A 72 -6.31 5.42 -18.09
N LYS A 73 -5.85 6.67 -18.24
CA LYS A 73 -4.45 7.06 -17.99
C LYS A 73 -4.04 6.78 -16.55
N ALA A 74 -4.86 7.19 -15.59
CA ALA A 74 -4.60 6.96 -14.16
C ALA A 74 -4.48 5.45 -13.86
N ASN A 75 -5.37 4.64 -14.44
CA ASN A 75 -5.31 3.18 -14.28
C ASN A 75 -4.03 2.59 -14.88
N THR A 76 -3.62 3.01 -16.08
CA THR A 76 -2.35 2.57 -16.70
C THR A 76 -1.13 2.96 -15.85
N GLN A 77 -1.14 4.16 -15.25
CA GLN A 77 -0.08 4.61 -14.37
C GLN A 77 -0.02 3.77 -13.09
N LEU A 78 -1.17 3.48 -12.47
CA LEU A 78 -1.27 2.61 -11.29
C LEU A 78 -0.80 1.18 -11.59
N GLN A 79 -1.17 0.62 -12.75
CA GLN A 79 -0.69 -0.69 -13.17
C GLN A 79 0.83 -0.72 -13.32
N THR A 80 1.41 0.32 -13.93
CA THR A 80 2.86 0.47 -14.08
C THR A 80 3.56 0.51 -12.71
N GLN A 81 3.03 1.30 -11.77
CA GLN A 81 3.54 1.37 -10.40
C GLN A 81 3.44 0.02 -9.68
N ASN A 82 2.33 -0.70 -9.84
CA ASN A 82 2.15 -2.03 -9.25
C ASN A 82 3.17 -3.04 -9.79
N VAL A 83 3.47 -3.02 -11.08
CA VAL A 83 4.51 -3.87 -11.68
C VAL A 83 5.88 -3.53 -11.08
N ALA A 84 6.21 -2.25 -10.93
CA ALA A 84 7.47 -1.81 -10.32
C ALA A 84 7.58 -2.25 -8.85
N LEU A 85 6.52 -2.06 -8.05
CA LEU A 85 6.48 -2.49 -6.66
C LEU A 85 6.57 -4.01 -6.52
N THR A 86 5.91 -4.77 -7.40
CA THR A 86 6.00 -6.23 -7.43
C THR A 86 7.43 -6.69 -7.70
N LYS A 87 8.13 -6.02 -8.62
CA LYS A 87 9.54 -6.29 -8.91
C LYS A 87 10.43 -5.99 -7.69
N GLN A 88 10.25 -4.84 -7.05
CA GLN A 88 10.98 -4.49 -5.82
C GLN A 88 10.73 -5.50 -4.70
N LEU A 89 9.49 -5.96 -4.53
CA LEU A 89 9.15 -6.97 -3.53
C LEU A 89 9.87 -8.29 -3.79
N ALA A 90 9.97 -8.72 -5.05
CA ALA A 90 10.72 -9.91 -5.43
C ALA A 90 12.23 -9.76 -5.12
N GLU A 91 12.83 -8.61 -5.43
CA GLU A 91 14.24 -8.31 -5.13
C GLU A 91 14.53 -8.32 -3.62
N VAL A 92 13.64 -7.72 -2.81
CA VAL A 92 13.75 -7.73 -1.35
C VAL A 92 13.60 -9.15 -0.80
N THR A 93 12.67 -9.94 -1.32
CA THR A 93 12.46 -11.33 -0.91
C THR A 93 13.69 -12.19 -1.20
N GLN A 94 14.29 -12.04 -2.39
CA GLN A 94 15.52 -12.72 -2.76
C GLN A 94 16.68 -12.34 -1.82
N SER A 95 16.85 -11.04 -1.56
CA SER A 95 17.89 -10.53 -0.65
C SER A 95 17.73 -11.07 0.77
N ALA A 96 16.49 -11.17 1.26
CA ALA A 96 16.19 -11.73 2.58
C ALA A 96 16.52 -13.25 2.65
N SER A 97 16.25 -13.99 1.57
CA SER A 97 16.62 -15.41 1.47
C SER A 97 18.14 -15.60 1.54
N GLU A 98 18.90 -14.81 0.78
CA GLU A 98 20.36 -14.86 0.78
C GLU A 98 20.96 -14.50 2.16
N ALA A 99 20.38 -13.49 2.82
CA ALA A 99 20.78 -13.13 4.18
C ALA A 99 20.53 -14.28 5.18
N THR A 100 19.40 -14.97 5.05
CA THR A 100 19.04 -16.12 5.88
C THR A 100 20.00 -17.29 5.67
N GLU A 101 20.34 -17.61 4.42
CA GLU A 101 21.34 -18.64 4.12
C GLU A 101 22.71 -18.31 4.69
N LYS A 102 23.14 -17.05 4.57
CA LYS A 102 24.42 -16.59 5.11
C LYS A 102 24.46 -16.69 6.63
N ALA A 103 23.38 -16.31 7.31
CA ALA A 103 23.25 -16.48 8.75
C ALA A 103 23.34 -17.96 9.16
N GLY A 104 22.68 -18.86 8.45
CA GLY A 104 22.78 -20.30 8.69
C GLY A 104 24.20 -20.85 8.54
N LYS A 105 24.92 -20.44 7.48
CA LYS A 105 26.34 -20.83 7.28
C LYS A 105 27.24 -20.32 8.41
N LEU A 106 27.06 -19.07 8.83
CA LEU A 106 27.81 -18.49 9.94
C LEU A 106 27.54 -19.22 11.26
N GLN A 107 26.28 -19.59 11.53
CA GLN A 107 25.92 -20.36 12.71
C GLN A 107 26.63 -21.71 12.75
N THR A 108 26.68 -22.43 11.62
CA THR A 108 27.42 -23.70 11.51
C THR A 108 28.92 -23.52 11.77
N GLN A 109 29.52 -22.45 11.24
CA GLN A 109 30.94 -22.14 11.48
C GLN A 109 31.21 -21.83 12.96
N ILE A 110 30.33 -21.06 13.62
CA ILE A 110 30.45 -20.76 15.05
C ILE A 110 30.38 -22.05 15.88
N VAL A 111 29.47 -22.97 15.56
CA VAL A 111 29.37 -24.26 16.26
C VAL A 111 30.65 -25.08 16.07
N ALA A 112 31.18 -25.17 14.84
CA ALA A 112 32.42 -25.89 14.56
C ALA A 112 33.63 -25.30 15.31
N LEU A 113 33.77 -23.97 15.30
CA LEU A 113 34.82 -23.27 16.05
C LEU A 113 34.69 -23.50 17.55
N THR A 114 33.47 -23.47 18.09
CA THR A 114 33.20 -23.73 19.52
C THR A 114 33.63 -25.15 19.91
N GLN A 115 33.33 -26.14 19.07
CA GLN A 115 33.78 -27.52 19.28
C GLN A 115 35.30 -27.65 19.22
N GLN A 116 35.95 -26.98 18.26
CA GLN A 116 37.41 -27.01 18.14
C GLN A 116 38.10 -26.35 19.34
N VAL A 117 37.57 -25.22 19.82
CA VAL A 117 38.05 -24.57 21.05
C VAL A 117 37.87 -25.50 22.26
N ALA A 118 36.72 -26.17 22.38
CA ALA A 118 36.48 -27.12 23.47
C ALA A 118 37.47 -28.30 23.45
N GLN A 119 37.83 -28.82 22.27
CA GLN A 119 38.84 -29.86 22.12
C GLN A 119 40.24 -29.37 22.51
N LEU A 120 40.62 -28.16 22.10
CA LEU A 120 41.92 -27.56 22.45
C LEU A 120 42.05 -27.23 23.94
N MET A 121 40.93 -26.93 24.62
CA MET A 121 40.91 -26.66 26.06
C MET A 121 40.68 -27.91 26.90
N ALA A 122 40.44 -29.08 26.30
CA ALA A 122 40.35 -30.33 27.05
C ALA A 122 41.74 -30.61 27.66
N PRO A 123 41.86 -30.72 28.99
CA PRO A 123 43.14 -31.02 29.63
C PRO A 123 43.63 -32.40 29.16
N ASN A 124 44.92 -32.51 28.83
CA ASN A 124 45.61 -33.76 28.51
C ASN A 124 45.41 -34.77 29.65
N ALA A 125 44.39 -35.61 29.55
CA ALA A 125 44.06 -36.62 30.56
C ALA A 125 44.80 -37.95 30.32
N GLN A 126 45.91 -37.94 29.58
CA GLN A 126 46.67 -39.16 29.26
C GLN A 126 48.19 -38.94 29.19
N GLU A 127 48.83 -38.39 30.24
CA GLU A 127 50.28 -38.52 30.42
C GLU A 127 50.68 -38.61 31.92
N THR A 128 50.01 -39.44 32.73
CA THR A 128 50.55 -39.81 34.05
C THR A 128 50.12 -41.22 34.47
N GLU A 129 50.42 -42.24 33.67
CA GLU A 129 50.60 -43.60 34.20
C GLU A 129 51.93 -44.16 33.66
N GLY A 130 53.01 -43.60 34.19
CA GLY A 130 54.36 -44.07 33.97
C GLY A 130 55.06 -44.29 35.31
N LYS A 131 55.23 -45.58 35.64
CA LYS A 131 56.12 -46.23 36.63
C LYS A 131 55.45 -46.81 37.87
#